data_AF-A0A645CQR9-F1
#
_entry.id   AF-A0A645CQR9-F1
#
_cell.length_a   1.000
_cell.length_b   1.000
_cell.length_c   1.000
_cell.angle_alpha   90.00
_cell.angle_beta   90.00
_cell.angle_gamma   90.00
#
_symmetry.space_group_name_H-M   'P 1'
#
loop_
_entity.id
_entity.type
_entity.pdbx_description
1 polymer ?
#
loop_
_entity_poly.entity_id
_entity_poly.type
_entity_poly.pdbx_seq_one_letter_code
_entity_poly.pdbx_strand_id
1 'polypeptide(L)' 'MVLNFITIDNLHKAMKTLKTMGYLVECMQVAVSKTVGSSYMLKAQNPIFIVTATKVN' A
#
# COMPACT_ATOMS: atom_id res chain seq x y z
N MET A 1 3.44 7.96 -10.39
CA MET A 1 3.75 8.19 -8.96
C MET A 1 3.55 6.89 -8.21
N VAL A 2 4.35 6.62 -7.18
CA VAL A 2 4.18 5.46 -6.29
C VAL A 2 4.18 5.95 -4.84
N LEU A 3 3.18 5.54 -4.06
CA LEU A 3 2.95 6.00 -2.69
C LEU A 3 2.72 4.80 -1.78
N ASN A 4 3.39 4.76 -0.63
CA ASN A 4 3.29 3.65 0.32
C ASN A 4 2.56 4.09 1.59
N PHE A 5 1.57 3.31 2.01
CA PHE A 5 0.76 3.56 3.20
C PHE A 5 0.68 2.33 4.09
N ILE A 6 0.60 2.55 5.39
CA ILE A 6 0.29 1.49 6.37
C ILE A 6 -1.10 1.71 6.97
N THR A 7 -1.54 2.98 7.06
CA THR A 7 -2.85 3.34 7.61
C THR A 7 -3.91 3.45 6.51
N ILE A 8 -5.08 2.87 6.78
CA ILE A 8 -6.21 2.84 5.84
C ILE A 8 -6.76 4.23 5.56
N ASP A 9 -6.80 5.12 6.57
CA ASP A 9 -7.32 6.48 6.40
C ASP A 9 -6.45 7.30 5.43
N ASN A 10 -5.12 7.23 5.54
CA ASN A 10 -4.20 7.93 4.63
C ASN A 10 -4.26 7.35 3.22
N LEU A 11 -4.32 6.02 3.10
CA LEU A 11 -4.52 5.34 1.82
C LEU A 11 -5.79 5.84 1.12
N HIS A 12 -6.91 5.83 1.85
CA HIS A 12 -8.20 6.25 1.31
C HIS A 12 -8.20 7.71 0.85
N LYS A 13 -7.67 8.62 1.70
CA LYS A 13 -7.52 10.04 1.35
C LYS A 13 -6.65 10.23 0.10
N ALA A 14 -5.50 9.57 0.04
CA ALA A 14 -4.59 9.68 -1.09
C ALA A 14 -5.20 9.17 -2.40
N MET A 15 -5.82 7.99 -2.39
CA MET A 15 -6.48 7.44 -3.57
C MET A 15 -7.63 8.36 -4.05
N LYS A 16 -8.41 8.91 -3.11
CA LYS A 16 -9.49 9.85 -3.45
C LYS A 16 -8.95 11.11 -4.10
N THR A 17 -7.92 11.73 -3.53
CA THR A 17 -7.29 12.93 -4.08
C THR A 17 -6.72 12.68 -5.49
N LEU A 18 -6.00 11.57 -5.69
CA LEU A 18 -5.43 11.23 -7.00
C LEU A 18 -6.51 11.00 -8.08
N LYS A 19 -7.61 10.33 -7.71
CA LYS A 19 -8.77 10.17 -8.61
C LYS A 19 -9.40 11.52 -8.98
N THR A 20 -9.58 12.42 -8.01
CA THR A 20 -10.09 13.78 -8.26
C THR A 20 -9.15 14.60 -9.16
N MET A 21 -7.84 14.34 -9.10
CA MET A 21 -6.85 14.96 -9.99
C MET A 21 -6.78 14.33 -11.39
N GLY A 22 -7.63 13.34 -11.71
CA GLY A 22 -7.68 12.69 -13.03
C GLY A 22 -6.60 11.63 -13.27
N TYR A 23 -5.97 11.10 -12.23
CA TYR A 23 -5.02 10.00 -12.37
C TYR A 23 -5.73 8.65 -12.45
N LEU A 24 -5.18 7.73 -13.24
CA LEU A 24 -5.48 6.30 -13.12
C LEU A 24 -4.78 5.78 -11.86
N VAL A 25 -5.55 5.26 -10.91
CA VAL A 25 -5.07 4.85 -9.59
C VAL A 25 -5.24 3.35 -9.42
N GLU A 26 -4.13 2.67 -9.10
CA GLU A 26 -4.08 1.26 -8.73
C GLU A 26 -3.56 1.13 -7.29
N CYS A 27 -4.01 0.11 -6.56
CA CYS A 27 -3.58 -0.16 -5.20
C CYS A 27 -3.29 -1.64 -5.03
N MET A 28 -2.10 -1.95 -4.51
CA MET A 28 -1.66 -3.30 -4.15
C MET A 28 -1.42 -3.35 -2.64
N GLN A 29 -1.90 -4.41 -1.98
CA GLN A 29 -1.53 -4.71 -0.61
C GLN A 29 -0.42 -5.76 -0.61
N VAL A 30 0.62 -5.54 0.17
CA VAL A 30 1.73 -6.47 0.37
C VAL A 30 1.82 -6.81 1.84
N ALA A 31 1.58 -8.07 2.17
CA ALA A 31 1.84 -8.64 3.48
C ALA A 31 3.18 -9.38 3.45
N VAL A 32 4.06 -9.05 4.41
CA VAL A 32 5.35 -9.74 4.58
C VAL A 32 5.39 -10.35 5.96
N SER A 33 5.73 -11.64 6.00
CA SER A 33 5.91 -12.40 7.23
C SER A 33 7.30 -13.03 7.22
N LYS A 34 7.96 -13.08 8.38
CA LYS A 34 9.26 -13.75 8.50
C LYS A 34 9.33 -14.60 9.75
N THR A 35 10.13 -15.66 9.72
CA THR A 35 10.45 -16.44 10.91
C THR A 35 11.21 -15.58 11.92
N VAL A 36 11.03 -15.88 13.22
CA VAL A 36 11.71 -15.17 14.31
C VAL A 36 12.43 -16.15 15.23
N GLY A 37 13.72 -15.89 15.45
CA GLY A 37 14.60 -16.76 16.26
C GLY A 37 14.77 -18.14 15.63
N SER A 38 14.96 -19.15 16.48
CA SER A 38 15.04 -20.57 16.06
C SER A 38 13.67 -21.25 15.95
N SER A 39 12.59 -20.47 15.91
CA SER A 39 11.23 -20.99 15.77
C SER A 39 10.74 -20.87 14.34
N TYR A 40 9.86 -21.77 13.93
CA TYR A 40 9.15 -21.66 12.65
C TYR A 40 7.93 -20.73 12.72
N MET A 41 7.78 -19.95 13.80
CA MET A 41 6.70 -18.98 13.93
C MET A 41 6.93 -17.80 12.98
N LEU A 42 5.97 -17.55 12.10
CA LEU A 42 5.97 -16.40 11.21
C LEU A 42 5.42 -15.17 11.93
N LYS A 43 6.26 -14.15 12.12
CA LYS A 43 5.84 -12.83 12.57
C LYS A 43 5.48 -11.98 11.35
N ALA A 44 4.18 -11.70 11.18
CA ALA A 44 3.68 -10.77 10.18
C ALA A 44 4.09 -9.33 10.51
N GLN A 45 4.52 -8.59 9.50
CA GLN A 45 4.63 -7.13 9.56
C GLN A 45 3.28 -6.50 9.23
N ASN A 46 3.10 -5.23 9.62
CA ASN A 46 1.94 -4.47 9.19
C ASN A 46 1.91 -4.44 7.65
N PRO A 47 0.76 -4.74 7.02
CA PRO A 47 0.59 -4.60 5.59
C PRO A 47 1.03 -3.23 5.08
N ILE A 48 1.71 -3.23 3.94
CA ILE A 48 2.01 -2.01 3.19
C ILE A 48 1.07 -1.97 1.99
N PHE A 49 0.40 -0.85 1.80
CA PHE A 49 -0.43 -0.55 0.64
C PHE A 49 0.36 0.34 -0.31
N ILE A 50 0.65 -0.18 -1.49
CA ILE A 50 1.39 0.50 -2.55
C ILE A 50 0.36 1.03 -3.55
N VAL A 51 0.25 2.35 -3.65
CA VAL A 51 -0.61 3.03 -4.62
C VAL A 51 0.22 3.51 -5.79
N THR A 52 -0.13 3.07 -6.98
CA THR A 52 0.44 3.56 -8.24
C THR A 52 -0.55 4.51 -8.89
N ALA A 53 -0.09 5.71 -9.25
CA ALA A 53 -0.87 6.71 -9.97
C ALA A 53 -0.21 7.07 -11.30
N THR A 54 -0.92 6.86 -12.40
CA THR A 54 -0.47 7.18 -13.75
C THR A 54 -1.35 8.28 -14.32
N LYS A 55 -0.72 9.34 -14.87
CA LYS A 55 -1.47 10.41 -15.51
C LYS A 55 -2.09 9.87 -16.80
N VAL A 56 -3.39 10.06 -16.96
CA VAL A 56 -4.06 9.76 -18.23
C VAL A 56 -3.77 10.92 -19.16
N ASN A 57 -3.11 10.63 -20.29
CA ASN A 57 -2.86 11.61 -21.36
C ASN A 57 -4.12 11.84 -22.18
#